data_AF-A0AAE3QH66-F1
#
_entry.id   AF-A0AAE3QH66-F1
#
_cell.length_a   1.000
_cell.length_b   1.000
_cell.length_c   1.000
_cell.angle_alpha   90.00
_cell.angle_beta   90.00
_cell.angle_gamma   90.00
#
_symmetry.space_group_name_H-M   'P 1'
#
loop_
_entity.id
_entity.type
_entity.pdbx_description
1 polymer ?
#
loop_
_entity_poly.entity_id
_entity_poly.type
_entity_poly.pdbx_seq_one_letter_code
_entity_poly.pdbx_strand_id
1 'polypeptide(L)'
;MMRLLILLVISSFIFFGCKTSSVSLTHTPPALLDSSTFSLTAVSEDSSYGYTAKNAIQTGGGAEGERRYLNALTGPNGETVTYIRLGSCCAFKTPNGIIDNTGLLDKYEVRYEGLSKPVILYLNMYDSGDMKAPVNFGYKK
;
A
#
# COMPACT_ATOMS: atom_id res chain seq x y z
N MET A 1 18.83 0.89 73.24
CA MET A 1 17.71 -0.01 72.93
C MET A 1 16.67 0.82 72.19
N MET A 2 16.52 0.67 70.88
CA MET A 2 15.52 -0.21 70.27
C MET A 2 15.99 -0.57 68.85
N ARG A 3 16.24 -1.85 68.59
CA ARG A 3 16.34 -2.40 67.24
C ARG A 3 14.92 -2.51 66.71
N LEU A 4 14.59 -1.99 65.51
CA LEU A 4 13.42 -2.54 64.81
C LEU A 4 13.41 -2.28 63.29
N LEU A 5 13.50 -3.42 62.59
CA LEU A 5 12.98 -3.82 61.29
C LEU A 5 13.36 -3.07 60.00
N ILE A 6 14.24 -3.76 59.27
CA ILE A 6 14.35 -3.83 57.81
C ILE A 6 13.01 -4.29 57.23
N LEU A 7 12.44 -3.53 56.29
CA LEU A 7 11.44 -4.00 55.34
C LEU A 7 11.94 -3.72 53.92
N LEU A 8 12.45 -4.78 53.31
CA LEU A 8 12.69 -4.91 51.88
C LEU A 8 11.34 -4.78 51.14
N VAL A 9 11.17 -3.72 50.36
CA VAL A 9 10.13 -3.66 49.32
C VAL A 9 10.84 -3.47 47.99
N ILE A 10 11.30 -4.58 47.42
CA ILE A 10 11.76 -4.65 46.03
C ILE A 10 10.49 -4.58 45.17
N SER A 11 10.06 -3.35 44.85
CA SER A 11 9.04 -3.15 43.83
C SER A 11 9.69 -3.42 42.47
N SER A 12 9.52 -4.66 41.97
CA SER A 12 9.76 -4.99 40.57
C SER A 12 8.77 -4.18 39.73
N PHE A 13 9.23 -3.02 39.24
CA PHE A 13 8.59 -2.33 38.14
C PHE A 13 8.74 -3.21 36.89
N ILE A 14 7.73 -4.04 36.66
CA ILE A 14 7.54 -4.77 35.41
C ILE A 14 7.28 -3.70 34.34
N PHE A 15 8.30 -3.42 33.54
CA PHE A 15 8.14 -2.67 32.30
C PHE A 15 7.27 -3.48 31.35
N PHE A 16 5.95 -3.28 31.42
CA PHE A 16 5.05 -3.56 30.32
C PHE A 16 5.40 -2.59 29.20
N GLY A 17 6.35 -2.97 28.35
CA GLY A 17 6.61 -2.33 27.08
C GLY A 17 5.36 -2.50 26.21
N CYS A 18 4.49 -1.51 26.21
CA CYS A 18 3.45 -1.39 25.20
C CYS A 18 4.16 -1.18 23.86
N LYS A 19 4.10 -2.15 22.95
CA LYS A 19 4.49 -1.92 21.56
C LYS A 19 3.40 -1.06 20.92
N THR A 20 3.50 0.25 21.13
CA THR A 20 2.74 1.23 20.35
C THR A 20 3.18 1.09 18.90
N SER A 21 2.34 0.46 18.08
CA SER A 21 2.48 0.54 16.63
C SER A 21 2.17 1.99 16.27
N SER A 22 3.21 2.79 15.99
CA SER A 22 3.02 4.13 15.45
C SER A 22 2.53 3.97 14.02
N VAL A 23 1.21 4.04 13.83
CA VAL A 23 0.62 4.39 12.53
C VAL A 23 1.11 5.79 12.23
N SER A 24 2.13 5.90 11.36
CA SER A 24 2.70 7.17 10.94
C SER A 24 1.67 7.87 10.06
N LEU A 25 0.89 8.78 10.63
CA LEU A 25 -0.04 9.67 9.92
C LEU A 25 0.69 10.84 9.23
N THR A 26 1.99 10.70 8.98
CA THR A 26 2.78 11.66 8.20
C THR A 26 2.77 11.20 6.75
N HIS A 27 2.36 12.09 5.85
CA HIS A 27 2.36 11.95 4.40
C HIS A 27 3.80 11.88 3.86
N THR A 28 4.56 10.86 4.27
CA THR A 28 5.87 10.58 3.71
C THR A 28 5.63 10.12 2.28
N PRO A 29 6.25 10.77 1.27
CA PRO A 29 6.14 10.33 -0.09
C PRO A 29 6.50 8.83 -0.19
N PRO A 30 5.73 8.05 -0.97
CA PRO A 30 6.12 6.71 -1.39
C PRO A 30 7.62 6.59 -1.66
N ALA A 31 8.28 5.60 -1.04
CA ALA A 31 9.67 5.32 -1.35
C ALA A 31 9.81 4.96 -2.85
N LEU A 32 10.86 5.47 -3.48
CA LEU A 32 11.14 5.24 -4.89
C LEU A 32 12.35 4.31 -5.05
N LEU A 33 12.24 3.33 -5.95
CA LEU A 33 13.40 2.58 -6.43
C LEU A 33 14.23 3.44 -7.38
N ASP A 34 13.54 4.20 -8.23
CA ASP A 34 14.13 5.13 -9.18
C ASP A 34 13.14 6.26 -9.54
N SER A 35 13.55 7.14 -10.44
CA SER A 35 12.75 8.29 -10.90
C SER A 35 11.42 7.94 -11.57
N SER A 36 11.10 6.67 -11.79
CA SER A 36 9.92 6.16 -12.50
C SER A 36 9.25 4.95 -11.85
N THR A 37 9.72 4.48 -10.69
CA THR A 37 9.28 3.22 -10.08
C THR A 37 9.13 3.36 -8.55
N PHE A 38 7.98 2.96 -7.99
CA PHE A 38 7.81 2.86 -6.53
C PHE A 38 8.51 1.63 -5.95
N SER A 39 8.95 1.75 -4.70
CA SER A 39 9.42 0.64 -3.88
C SER A 39 8.23 0.02 -3.16
N LEU A 40 7.83 -1.18 -3.58
CA LEU A 40 6.76 -1.96 -2.95
C LEU A 40 7.33 -2.82 -1.82
N THR A 41 6.53 -3.07 -0.78
CA THR A 41 7.03 -3.71 0.44
C THR A 41 6.73 -5.21 0.52
N ALA A 42 5.67 -5.67 -0.14
CA ALA A 42 5.22 -7.07 -0.10
C ALA A 42 4.26 -7.40 -1.25
N VAL A 43 3.95 -8.68 -1.40
CA VAL A 43 2.74 -9.15 -2.10
C VAL A 43 1.59 -9.17 -1.10
N SER A 44 0.40 -8.73 -1.50
CA SER A 44 -0.81 -8.77 -0.68
C SER A 44 -1.29 -10.21 -0.49
N GLU A 45 -1.76 -10.54 0.70
CA GLU A 45 -2.49 -11.81 0.98
C GLU A 45 -3.99 -11.68 0.69
N ASP A 46 -4.49 -10.45 0.54
CA ASP A 46 -5.89 -10.19 0.20
C ASP A 46 -6.10 -10.30 -1.31
N SER A 47 -6.83 -11.34 -1.73
CA SER A 47 -7.18 -11.60 -3.13
C SER A 47 -8.01 -10.52 -3.81
N SER A 48 -8.62 -9.58 -3.06
CA SER A 48 -9.40 -8.47 -3.60
C SER A 48 -8.57 -7.20 -3.83
N TYR A 49 -7.35 -7.13 -3.27
CA TYR A 49 -6.48 -5.96 -3.35
C TYR A 49 -6.09 -5.65 -4.79
N GLY A 50 -6.43 -4.45 -5.25
CA GLY A 50 -6.26 -4.00 -6.62
C GLY A 50 -7.28 -4.57 -7.61
N TYR A 51 -7.93 -5.69 -7.31
CA TYR A 51 -8.88 -6.37 -8.22
C TYR A 51 -10.31 -5.82 -8.12
N THR A 52 -10.61 -5.02 -7.11
CA THR A 52 -11.95 -4.46 -6.91
C THR A 52 -11.90 -2.96 -6.62
N ALA A 53 -12.93 -2.23 -7.02
CA ALA A 53 -13.05 -0.81 -6.71
C ALA A 53 -13.07 -0.52 -5.20
N LYS A 54 -13.60 -1.43 -4.39
CA LYS A 54 -13.66 -1.29 -2.92
C LYS A 54 -12.30 -1.45 -2.25
N ASN A 55 -11.37 -2.14 -2.90
CA ASN A 55 -10.02 -2.39 -2.39
C ASN A 55 -9.00 -1.98 -3.47
N ALA A 56 -9.16 -0.77 -3.98
CA ALA A 56 -8.28 -0.22 -5.00
C ALA A 56 -6.89 0.08 -4.43
N ILE A 57 -5.88 0.03 -5.29
CA ILE A 57 -4.52 0.38 -4.91
C ILE A 57 -4.43 1.89 -4.70
N GLN A 58 -4.09 2.30 -3.49
CA GLN A 58 -3.89 3.71 -3.11
C GLN A 58 -2.49 4.17 -3.48
N THR A 59 -2.30 4.57 -4.74
CA THR A 59 -1.00 5.00 -5.25
C THR A 59 -0.66 6.44 -4.84
N GLY A 60 -1.70 7.28 -4.70
CA GLY A 60 -1.52 8.73 -4.63
C GLY A 60 -0.77 9.27 -5.85
N GLY A 61 -0.23 10.49 -5.73
CA GLY A 61 0.73 11.05 -6.68
C GLY A 61 0.20 11.30 -8.09
N GLY A 62 -1.13 11.34 -8.29
CA GLY A 62 -1.74 11.56 -9.60
C GLY A 62 -1.42 10.44 -10.61
N ALA A 63 -1.64 10.74 -11.89
CA ALA A 63 -1.33 9.81 -12.99
C ALA A 63 0.15 9.38 -13.05
N GLU A 64 1.06 10.14 -12.44
CA GLU A 64 2.46 9.75 -12.29
C GLU A 64 2.64 8.66 -11.24
N GLY A 65 1.98 8.79 -10.08
CA GLY A 65 1.98 7.75 -9.05
C GLY A 65 1.42 6.42 -9.56
N GLU A 66 0.35 6.46 -10.34
CA GLU A 66 -0.21 5.24 -10.95
C GLU A 66 0.80 4.55 -11.87
N ARG A 67 1.48 5.31 -12.74
CA ARG A 67 2.53 4.78 -13.63
C ARG A 67 3.71 4.24 -12.84
N ARG A 68 4.14 4.93 -11.78
CA ARG A 68 5.23 4.49 -10.89
C ARG A 68 4.90 3.18 -10.18
N TYR A 69 3.65 3.01 -9.76
CA TYR A 69 3.16 1.76 -9.18
C TYR A 69 3.15 0.64 -10.21
N LEU A 70 2.56 0.87 -11.39
CA LEU A 70 2.48 -0.14 -12.45
C LEU A 70 3.87 -0.57 -12.95
N ASN A 71 4.82 0.37 -13.02
CA ASN A 71 6.22 0.08 -13.35
C ASN A 71 6.94 -0.77 -12.29
N ALA A 72 6.45 -0.79 -11.06
CA ALA A 72 7.01 -1.60 -9.99
C ALA A 72 6.55 -3.06 -10.05
N LEU A 73 5.43 -3.35 -10.71
CA LEU A 73 4.89 -4.70 -10.82
C LEU A 73 5.72 -5.58 -11.76
N THR A 74 5.79 -6.86 -11.42
CA THR A 74 6.27 -7.94 -12.28
C THR A 74 5.27 -9.09 -12.26
N GLY A 75 5.42 -10.08 -13.14
CA GLY A 75 4.83 -11.39 -12.89
C GLY A 75 5.46 -12.07 -11.66
N PRO A 76 4.90 -13.20 -11.19
CA PRO A 76 5.32 -13.86 -9.95
C PRO A 76 6.77 -14.37 -9.99
N ASN A 77 7.35 -14.56 -11.18
CA ASN A 77 8.75 -14.98 -11.37
C ASN A 77 9.63 -13.87 -11.95
N GLY A 78 9.16 -12.62 -11.95
CA GLY A 78 9.90 -11.45 -12.47
C GLY A 78 9.60 -11.11 -13.92
N GLU A 79 8.54 -11.66 -14.50
CA GLU A 79 8.11 -11.38 -15.87
C GLU A 79 7.81 -9.90 -16.06
N THR A 80 8.12 -9.37 -17.25
CA THR A 80 7.82 -7.97 -17.57
C THR A 80 6.31 -7.76 -17.65
N VAL A 81 5.83 -6.75 -16.91
CA VAL A 81 4.43 -6.31 -16.95
C VAL A 81 4.26 -5.24 -18.02
N THR A 82 3.16 -5.34 -18.77
CA THR A 82 2.65 -4.30 -19.67
C THR A 82 1.25 -3.89 -19.24
N TYR A 83 0.87 -2.64 -19.51
CA TYR A 83 -0.42 -2.12 -19.09
C TYR A 83 -1.03 -1.14 -20.10
N ILE A 84 -2.36 -1.11 -20.13
CA ILE A 84 -3.17 -0.18 -20.93
C ILE A 84 -4.21 0.45 -20.00
N ARG A 85 -4.31 1.78 -20.01
CA ARG A 85 -5.36 2.49 -19.27
C ARG A 85 -6.71 2.31 -19.98
N LEU A 86 -7.69 1.74 -19.27
CA LEU A 86 -9.05 1.53 -19.76
C LEU A 86 -9.99 2.72 -19.50
N GLY A 87 -9.54 3.69 -18.69
CA GLY A 87 -10.30 4.88 -18.34
C GLY A 87 -10.71 4.93 -16.88
N SER A 88 -11.31 6.06 -16.50
CA SER A 88 -11.78 6.31 -15.14
C SER A 88 -13.14 5.67 -14.88
N CYS A 89 -13.39 5.29 -13.64
CA CYS A 89 -14.65 4.73 -13.18
C CYS A 89 -14.89 5.05 -11.70
N CYS A 90 -15.96 4.47 -11.17
CA CYS A 90 -16.03 4.13 -9.75
C CYS A 90 -15.87 5.36 -8.84
N ALA A 91 -16.86 6.26 -8.89
CA ALA A 91 -16.86 7.43 -8.03
C ALA A 91 -16.83 7.03 -6.56
N PHE A 92 -15.97 7.70 -5.79
CA PHE A 92 -15.82 7.50 -4.36
C PHE A 92 -15.53 8.83 -3.65
N LYS A 93 -15.73 8.86 -2.34
CA LYS A 93 -15.46 10.05 -1.53
C LYS A 93 -14.03 10.01 -0.99
N THR A 94 -13.32 11.13 -1.15
CA THR A 94 -11.98 11.36 -0.62
C THR A 94 -11.78 12.86 -0.37
N PRO A 95 -11.10 13.27 0.72
CA PRO A 95 -10.74 14.67 0.94
C PRO A 95 -9.79 15.24 -0.12
N ASN A 96 -9.13 14.37 -0.90
CA ASN A 96 -8.22 14.75 -1.97
C ASN A 96 -8.92 14.88 -3.34
N GLY A 97 -10.24 14.66 -3.39
CA GLY A 97 -11.03 14.74 -4.62
C GLY A 97 -11.21 16.18 -5.12
N ILE A 98 -11.28 16.34 -6.45
CA ILE A 98 -11.26 17.68 -7.09
C ILE A 98 -12.65 18.35 -7.04
N ILE A 99 -13.72 17.58 -7.18
CA ILE A 99 -15.10 18.10 -7.23
C ILE A 99 -15.90 17.48 -6.08
N ASP A 100 -16.37 18.31 -5.15
CA ASP A 100 -17.18 17.90 -3.99
C ASP A 100 -16.60 16.71 -3.20
N ASN A 101 -15.29 16.71 -2.98
CA ASN A 101 -14.55 15.61 -2.33
C ASN A 101 -14.78 14.26 -3.03
N THR A 102 -14.91 14.27 -4.36
CA THR A 102 -15.15 13.08 -5.17
C THR A 102 -13.94 12.79 -6.03
N GLY A 103 -13.45 11.55 -5.94
CA GLY A 103 -12.46 10.98 -6.85
C GLY A 103 -13.08 9.96 -7.79
N LEU A 104 -12.39 9.69 -8.90
CA LEU A 104 -12.66 8.56 -9.79
C LEU A 104 -11.45 7.63 -9.78
N LEU A 105 -11.66 6.34 -9.61
CA LEU A 105 -10.59 5.36 -9.78
C LEU A 105 -10.25 5.22 -11.27
N ASP A 106 -9.02 4.80 -11.56
CA ASP A 106 -8.64 4.40 -12.91
C ASP A 106 -8.51 2.89 -13.03
N LYS A 107 -9.00 2.36 -14.15
CA LYS A 107 -8.84 0.95 -14.51
C LYS A 107 -7.66 0.79 -15.45
N TYR A 108 -6.81 -0.17 -15.14
CA TYR A 108 -5.72 -0.60 -16.02
C TYR A 108 -5.89 -2.06 -16.36
N GLU A 109 -5.83 -2.38 -17.65
CA GLU A 109 -5.60 -3.74 -18.12
C GLU A 109 -4.11 -4.04 -18.01
N VAL A 110 -3.76 -5.12 -17.32
CA VAL A 110 -2.39 -5.51 -16.99
C VAL A 110 -2.13 -6.92 -17.51
N ARG A 111 -0.97 -7.11 -18.14
CA ARG A 111 -0.52 -8.38 -18.72
C ARG A 111 0.94 -8.67 -18.35
N TYR A 112 1.26 -9.95 -18.18
CA TYR A 112 2.61 -10.50 -18.18
C TYR A 112 2.57 -11.92 -18.79
N GLU A 113 3.73 -12.47 -19.16
CA GLU A 113 3.83 -13.82 -19.73
C GLU A 113 3.33 -14.88 -18.75
N GLY A 114 2.41 -15.75 -19.19
CA GLY A 114 1.82 -16.80 -18.35
C GLY A 114 0.42 -16.51 -17.81
N LEU A 115 -0.09 -15.28 -17.96
CA LEU A 115 -1.51 -15.01 -17.73
C LEU A 115 -2.38 -15.61 -18.85
N SER A 116 -3.42 -16.36 -18.47
CA SER A 116 -4.41 -16.88 -19.43
C SER A 116 -5.30 -15.78 -20.03
N LYS A 117 -5.50 -14.69 -19.29
CA LYS A 117 -6.23 -13.49 -19.70
C LYS A 117 -5.67 -12.27 -18.98
N PRO A 118 -5.85 -11.06 -19.54
CA PRO A 118 -5.46 -9.84 -18.87
C PRO A 118 -6.21 -9.67 -17.55
N VAL A 119 -5.54 -8.99 -16.62
CA VAL A 119 -6.12 -8.62 -15.33
C VAL A 119 -6.53 -7.15 -15.37
N ILE A 120 -7.63 -6.81 -14.70
CA ILE A 120 -8.01 -5.41 -14.50
C ILE A 120 -7.65 -5.01 -13.08
N LEU A 121 -6.80 -3.99 -12.94
CA LEU A 121 -6.49 -3.35 -11.66
C LEU A 121 -7.20 -2.00 -11.53
N TYR A 122 -7.63 -1.69 -10.31
CA TYR A 122 -8.25 -0.42 -9.91
C TYR A 122 -7.26 0.39 -9.09
N LEU A 123 -6.92 1.57 -9.57
CA LEU A 123 -5.95 2.47 -8.94
C LEU A 123 -6.65 3.74 -8.46
N ASN A 124 -6.21 4.22 -7.30
CA ASN A 124 -6.60 5.47 -6.69
C ASN A 124 -5.39 6.40 -6.67
N MET A 125 -5.38 7.36 -7.60
CA MET A 125 -4.34 8.39 -7.71
C MET A 125 -4.43 9.53 -6.68
N TYR A 126 -5.48 9.59 -5.87
CA TYR A 126 -5.75 10.68 -4.93
C TYR A 126 -5.19 10.39 -3.54
N ASP A 127 -5.36 9.16 -3.07
CA ASP A 127 -4.96 8.75 -1.72
C ASP A 127 -3.75 7.82 -1.78
N SER A 128 -2.81 8.04 -0.87
CA SER A 128 -1.62 7.19 -0.70
C SER A 128 -1.87 6.20 0.44
N GLY A 129 -1.53 4.93 0.22
CA GLY A 129 -1.62 3.88 1.23
C GLY A 129 -0.45 2.90 1.16
N ASP A 130 -0.60 1.75 1.82
CA ASP A 130 0.39 0.67 1.72
C ASP A 130 0.41 0.12 0.29
N MET A 131 1.53 0.30 -0.41
CA MET A 131 1.70 -0.18 -1.77
C MET A 131 2.31 -1.59 -1.76
N LYS A 132 1.46 -2.57 -2.03
CA LYS A 132 1.81 -3.99 -2.20
C LYS A 132 1.58 -4.40 -3.65
N ALA A 133 2.19 -5.50 -4.08
CA ALA A 133 1.77 -6.17 -5.32
C ALA A 133 0.47 -6.95 -5.08
N PRO A 134 -0.48 -7.02 -6.04
CA PRO A 134 -1.66 -7.88 -5.90
C PRO A 134 -1.30 -9.36 -5.87
N VAL A 135 -2.21 -10.20 -5.37
CA VAL A 135 -2.06 -11.67 -5.47
C VAL A 135 -1.77 -12.07 -6.92
N ASN A 136 -0.86 -13.03 -7.12
CA ASN A 136 -0.33 -13.49 -8.41
C ASN A 136 0.61 -12.51 -9.14
N PHE A 137 0.98 -11.39 -8.53
CA PHE A 137 2.05 -10.53 -9.04
C PHE A 137 3.30 -10.61 -8.18
N GLY A 138 4.43 -10.27 -8.79
CA GLY A 138 5.66 -9.90 -8.10
C GLY A 138 5.90 -8.39 -8.16
N TYR A 139 7.06 -7.96 -7.68
CA TYR A 139 7.50 -6.57 -7.75
C TYR A 139 9.01 -6.46 -7.84
N LYS A 140 9.49 -5.35 -8.39
CA LYS A 140 10.91 -5.02 -8.49
C LYS A 140 11.52 -4.80 -7.10
N LYS A 141 12.76 -5.25 -6.92
CA LYS A 141 13.55 -5.12 -5.68
C LYS A 141 14.70 -4.14 -5.86
#